data_AF-A0AAD8ACJ5-F1
#
_entry.id   AF-A0AAD8ACJ5-F1
#
_cell.length_a   1.000
_cell.length_b   1.000
_cell.length_c   1.000
_cell.angle_alpha   90.00
_cell.angle_beta   90.00
_cell.angle_gamma   90.00
#
_symmetry.space_group_name_H-M   'P 1'
#
loop_
_entity.id
_entity.type
_entity.pdbx_description
1 polymer ?
#
loop_
_entity_poly.entity_id
_entity_poly.type
_entity_poly.pdbx_seq_one_letter_code
_entity_poly.pdbx_strand_id
1 'polypeptide(L)'
;AERCPENRSEWTQHFEIFNPKLKQRLLVAVNITCECACEVHGYTTDAAECSHSGSYKCGVCDCDPGLHGSKCQCDIKSSAIEEIGCRASNSSSTEPVCSGNGHCECGVCECDN
;
A
#
# COMPACT_ATOMS: atom_id res chain seq x y z
N ALA A 1 1.83 -23.10 3.96
CA ALA A 1 0.60 -22.49 4.51
C ALA A 1 -0.10 -21.77 3.37
N GLU A 2 -1.43 -21.88 3.25
CA GLU A 2 -2.19 -21.17 2.19
C GLU A 2 -2.43 -19.70 2.52
N ARG A 3 -2.25 -19.31 3.79
CA ARG A 3 -2.38 -17.94 4.30
C ARG A 3 -1.47 -17.72 5.50
N CYS A 4 -1.23 -16.45 5.81
CA CYS A 4 -0.59 -16.04 7.04
C CYS A 4 -1.46 -16.35 8.26
N PRO A 5 -0.93 -17.03 9.29
CA PRO A 5 -1.63 -17.18 10.56
C PRO A 5 -1.88 -15.80 11.20
N GLU A 6 -3.07 -15.62 11.79
CA GLU A 6 -3.44 -14.35 12.46
C GLU A 6 -2.52 -14.07 13.65
N ASN A 7 -2.14 -15.11 14.39
CA ASN A 7 -1.26 -14.97 15.54
C ASN A 7 0.20 -15.10 15.11
N ARG A 8 1.01 -14.07 15.39
CA ARG A 8 2.45 -14.04 15.11
C ARG A 8 3.21 -15.19 15.77
N SER A 9 2.70 -15.70 16.89
CA SER A 9 3.29 -16.84 17.59
C SER A 9 3.20 -18.15 16.79
N GLU A 10 2.29 -18.22 15.81
CA GLU A 10 2.07 -19.39 14.94
C GLU A 10 2.83 -19.33 13.62
N TRP A 11 3.60 -18.27 13.38
CA TRP A 11 4.40 -18.12 12.16
C TRP A 11 5.57 -19.09 12.10
N THR A 12 6.02 -19.56 13.27
CA THR A 12 6.97 -20.67 13.38
C THR A 12 6.22 -21.95 13.69
N GLN A 13 6.23 -22.88 12.72
CA GLN A 13 5.54 -24.16 12.83
C GLN A 13 6.54 -25.30 12.88
N HIS A 14 6.25 -26.30 13.71
CA HIS A 14 7.07 -27.50 13.83
C HIS A 14 6.22 -28.72 13.48
N PHE A 15 6.72 -29.56 12.59
CA PHE A 15 6.12 -30.86 12.33
C PHE A 15 7.19 -31.91 12.08
N GLU A 16 6.78 -33.17 12.23
CA GLU A 16 7.66 -34.31 12.11
C GLU A 16 7.25 -35.18 10.93
N ILE A 17 8.24 -35.57 10.13
CA ILE A 17 8.08 -36.58 9.10
C ILE A 17 8.75 -37.86 9.59
N PHE A 18 7.95 -38.91 9.74
CA PHE A 18 8.42 -40.21 10.21
C PHE A 18 8.58 -41.21 9.05
N ASN A 19 9.74 -41.88 8.99
CA ASN A 19 9.97 -42.99 8.07
C ASN A 19 9.94 -44.33 8.83
N PRO A 20 8.89 -45.15 8.64
CA PRO A 20 8.74 -46.41 9.38
C PRO A 20 9.78 -47.47 9.00
N LYS A 21 10.28 -47.48 7.75
CA LYS A 21 11.29 -48.44 7.29
C LYS A 21 12.67 -48.18 7.86
N LEU A 22 13.05 -46.89 7.97
CA LEU A 22 14.33 -46.47 8.51
C LEU A 22 14.32 -46.23 10.02
N LYS A 23 13.12 -46.23 10.65
CA LYS A 23 12.90 -45.85 12.06
C LYS A 23 13.49 -44.47 12.40
N GLN A 24 13.49 -43.57 11.42
CA GLN A 24 14.05 -42.22 11.52
C GLN A 24 12.95 -41.17 11.53
N ARG A 25 13.26 -40.04 12.14
CA ARG A 25 12.38 -38.89 12.35
C ARG A 25 13.07 -37.64 11.82
N LEU A 26 12.40 -36.89 10.96
CA LEU A 26 12.85 -35.58 10.49
C LEU A 26 11.98 -34.50 11.14
N LEU A 27 12.61 -33.63 11.93
CA LEU A 27 11.96 -32.45 12.47
C LEU A 27 12.09 -31.31 11.46
N VAL A 28 10.96 -30.73 11.07
CA VAL A 28 10.90 -29.60 10.14
C VAL A 28 10.39 -28.38 10.90
N ALA A 29 11.18 -27.31 10.87
CA ALA A 29 10.78 -25.99 11.34
C ALA A 29 10.50 -25.10 10.13
N VAL A 30 9.29 -24.57 10.04
CA VAL A 30 8.88 -23.65 8.97
C VAL A 30 8.67 -22.27 9.57
N ASN A 31 9.36 -21.27 9.03
CA ASN A 31 9.13 -19.87 9.34
C ASN A 31 8.36 -19.22 8.19
N ILE A 32 7.15 -18.78 8.49
CA ILE A 32 6.29 -18.08 7.53
C ILE A 32 6.61 -16.59 7.62
N THR A 33 6.99 -15.99 6.49
CA THR A 33 7.27 -14.55 6.40
C THR A 33 6.02 -13.84 5.91
N CYS A 34 5.35 -13.11 6.81
CA CYS A 34 4.08 -12.43 6.54
C CYS A 34 4.20 -10.91 6.49
N GLU A 35 5.22 -10.35 7.13
CA GLU A 35 5.52 -8.91 7.15
C GLU A 35 6.61 -8.58 6.14
N CYS A 36 6.57 -7.36 5.62
CA CYS A 36 7.65 -6.79 4.84
C CYS A 36 8.79 -6.33 5.75
N ALA A 37 10.04 -6.40 5.28
CA ALA A 37 11.21 -6.00 6.08
C ALA A 37 11.13 -4.54 6.58
N CYS A 38 10.50 -3.65 5.81
CA CYS A 38 10.29 -2.25 6.17
C CYS A 38 9.27 -2.05 7.30
N GLU A 39 8.36 -3.00 7.56
CA GLU A 39 7.36 -2.91 8.62
C GLU A 39 7.97 -3.19 10.01
N VAL A 40 9.15 -3.79 10.05
CA VAL A 40 9.89 -4.09 11.29
C VAL A 40 10.23 -2.81 12.06
N HIS A 41 10.44 -1.69 11.36
CA HIS A 41 10.76 -0.40 11.98
C HIS A 41 9.50 0.36 12.43
N GLY A 42 8.31 -0.22 12.22
CA GLY A 42 7.04 0.41 12.46
C GLY A 42 6.66 1.43 11.38
N TYR A 43 5.70 2.27 11.72
CA TYR A 43 5.20 3.33 10.85
C TYR A 43 5.27 4.66 11.58
N THR A 44 5.55 5.73 10.83
CA THR A 44 5.58 7.08 11.38
C THR A 44 4.20 7.68 11.22
N THR A 45 3.47 7.83 12.33
CA THR A 45 2.21 8.58 12.35
C THR A 45 2.49 10.08 12.24
N ASP A 46 1.57 10.86 11.67
CA ASP A 46 1.73 12.31 11.49
C ASP A 46 3.04 12.64 10.75
N ALA A 47 3.32 11.87 9.71
CA ALA A 47 4.57 11.95 8.97
C ALA A 47 4.64 13.24 8.14
N ALA A 48 5.77 13.95 8.21
CA ALA A 48 6.01 15.15 7.42
C ALA A 48 6.03 14.84 5.90
N GLU A 49 6.48 13.64 5.54
CA GLU A 49 6.45 13.10 4.17
C GLU A 49 5.02 12.99 3.61
N CYS A 50 4.04 12.81 4.51
CA CYS A 50 2.62 12.68 4.22
C CYS A 50 1.84 13.95 4.61
N SER A 51 2.49 15.11 4.54
CA SER A 51 1.88 16.42 4.84
C SER A 51 1.23 16.51 6.22
N HIS A 52 1.78 15.80 7.22
CA HIS A 52 1.20 15.73 8.57
C HIS A 52 -0.25 15.22 8.60
N SER A 53 -0.62 14.42 7.59
CA SER A 53 -2.00 14.07 7.29
C SER A 53 -2.15 12.58 6.97
N GLY A 54 -1.37 11.77 7.65
CA GLY A 54 -1.34 10.33 7.48
C GLY A 54 -0.14 9.67 8.13
N SER A 55 -0.04 8.36 7.91
CA SER A 55 1.08 7.55 8.38
C SER A 55 2.00 7.16 7.23
N TYR A 56 3.30 7.31 7.40
CA TYR A 56 4.28 6.82 6.43
C TYR A 56 4.60 5.35 6.69
N LYS A 57 4.29 4.49 5.72
CA LYS A 57 4.39 3.04 5.77
C LYS A 57 5.19 2.54 4.57
N CYS A 58 6.40 2.02 4.81
CA CYS A 58 7.17 1.32 3.78
C CYS A 58 7.41 2.10 2.46
N GLY A 59 7.52 3.43 2.52
CA GLY A 59 7.71 4.26 1.33
C GLY A 59 6.45 4.96 0.83
N VAL A 60 5.28 4.60 1.37
CA VAL A 60 3.97 5.08 0.90
C VAL A 60 3.22 5.76 2.05
N CYS A 61 2.39 6.74 1.73
CA CYS A 61 1.52 7.41 2.69
C CYS A 61 0.17 6.71 2.80
N ASP A 62 -0.22 6.35 4.03
CA ASP A 62 -1.54 5.90 4.41
C ASP A 62 -2.30 7.09 4.99
N CYS A 63 -3.14 7.72 4.16
CA CYS A 63 -3.73 9.02 4.43
C CYS A 63 -4.89 8.96 5.43
N ASP A 64 -5.07 10.06 6.16
CA ASP A 64 -6.22 10.22 7.03
C ASP A 64 -7.53 10.27 6.23
N PRO A 65 -8.68 9.90 6.85
CA PRO A 65 -9.96 9.86 6.15
C PRO A 65 -10.33 11.19 5.50
N GLY A 66 -10.63 11.17 4.20
CA GLY A 66 -10.97 12.37 3.45
C GLY A 66 -9.79 13.01 2.72
N LEU A 67 -8.57 12.49 2.91
CA LEU A 67 -7.37 12.95 2.21
C LEU A 67 -6.85 11.90 1.23
N HIS A 68 -6.21 12.36 0.16
CA HIS A 68 -5.69 11.54 -0.91
C HIS A 68 -4.44 12.17 -1.54
N GLY A 69 -3.90 11.48 -2.54
CA GLY A 69 -2.67 11.83 -3.24
C GLY A 69 -1.42 11.21 -2.63
N SER A 70 -0.34 11.20 -3.39
CA SER A 70 0.93 10.56 -2.99
C SER A 70 1.50 10.98 -1.63
N LYS A 71 1.16 12.19 -1.16
CA LYS A 71 1.58 12.76 0.13
C LYS A 71 0.41 13.22 1.00
N CYS A 72 -0.80 12.72 0.75
CA CYS A 72 -2.01 13.12 1.48
C CYS A 72 -2.30 14.63 1.41
N GLN A 73 -1.90 15.28 0.31
CA GLN A 73 -1.92 16.73 0.18
C GLN A 73 -3.28 17.29 -0.27
N CYS A 74 -4.26 16.41 -0.51
CA CYS A 74 -5.48 16.75 -1.25
C CYS A 74 -6.72 16.26 -0.53
N ASP A 75 -7.76 17.09 -0.50
CA ASP A 75 -9.02 16.79 0.19
C ASP A 75 -10.07 16.32 -0.82
N ILE A 76 -10.75 15.22 -0.51
CA ILE A 76 -11.78 14.61 -1.38
C ILE A 76 -12.92 15.60 -1.68
N LYS A 77 -13.20 16.55 -0.78
CA LYS A 77 -14.21 17.60 -1.01
C LYS A 77 -13.77 18.58 -2.10
N SER A 78 -12.47 18.72 -2.32
CA SER A 78 -11.88 19.58 -3.34
C SER A 78 -11.68 18.86 -4.68
N SER A 79 -11.86 17.53 -4.74
CA SER A 79 -11.57 16.73 -5.94
C SER A 79 -12.31 17.20 -7.20
N ALA A 80 -13.54 17.69 -7.07
CA ALA A 80 -14.29 18.23 -8.21
C ALA A 80 -13.66 19.53 -8.78
N ILE A 81 -12.98 20.30 -7.93
CA ILE A 81 -12.24 21.52 -8.33
C ILE A 81 -10.87 21.13 -8.89
N GLU A 82 -10.23 20.13 -8.29
CA GLU A 82 -8.95 19.61 -8.74
C GLU A 82 -9.05 19.00 -10.14
N GLU A 83 -10.09 18.22 -10.44
CA GLU A 83 -10.27 17.62 -11.77
C GLU A 83 -10.36 18.67 -12.90
N ILE A 84 -10.80 19.90 -12.60
CA ILE A 84 -10.81 21.01 -13.57
C ILE A 84 -9.39 21.38 -13.99
N GLY A 85 -8.41 21.31 -13.08
CA GLY A 85 -6.99 21.56 -13.38
C GLY A 85 -6.36 20.53 -14.32
N CYS A 86 -6.91 19.32 -14.35
CA CYS A 86 -6.44 18.21 -15.19
C CYS A 86 -7.15 18.09 -16.54
N ARG A 87 -8.03 19.06 -16.85
CA ARG A 87 -8.74 19.15 -18.14
C ARG A 87 -8.35 20.45 -18.83
N ALA A 88 -8.26 20.43 -20.17
CA ALA A 88 -7.94 21.64 -20.90
C ALA A 88 -9.02 22.71 -20.69
N SER A 89 -8.65 23.99 -20.56
CA SER A 89 -9.55 25.09 -20.18
C SER A 89 -10.75 25.31 -21.13
N ASN A 90 -10.71 24.74 -22.33
CA ASN A 90 -11.77 24.78 -23.35
C ASN A 90 -12.37 23.40 -23.68
N SER A 91 -12.10 22.39 -22.85
CA SER A 91 -12.57 21.02 -23.07
C SER A 91 -14.00 20.82 -22.56
N SER A 92 -14.79 20.06 -23.32
CA SER A 92 -16.09 19.57 -22.87
C SER A 92 -15.91 18.57 -21.72
N SER A 93 -16.93 18.37 -20.89
CA SER A 93 -16.94 17.34 -19.83
C SER A 93 -16.74 15.91 -20.37
N THR A 94 -16.81 15.73 -21.69
CA THR A 94 -16.56 14.48 -22.43
C THR A 94 -15.10 14.21 -22.76
N GLU A 95 -14.20 15.21 -22.69
CA GLU A 95 -12.78 14.97 -22.96
C GLU A 95 -12.11 14.20 -21.81
N PRO A 96 -11.17 13.29 -22.12
CA PRO A 96 -10.51 12.48 -21.10
C PRO A 96 -9.61 13.35 -20.22
N VAL A 97 -9.65 13.08 -18.91
CA VAL A 97 -8.75 13.67 -17.91
C VAL A 97 -7.30 13.39 -18.32
N CYS A 98 -6.42 14.39 -18.22
CA CYS A 98 -5.02 14.30 -18.63
C CYS A 98 -4.81 13.83 -20.07
N SER A 99 -5.77 14.15 -20.95
CA SER A 99 -5.79 13.70 -22.35
C SER A 99 -5.70 12.18 -22.50
N GLY A 100 -6.05 11.42 -21.46
CA GLY A 100 -5.97 9.96 -21.43
C GLY A 100 -4.55 9.37 -21.35
N ASN A 101 -3.52 10.20 -21.06
CA ASN A 101 -2.11 9.78 -20.99
C ASN A 101 -1.54 9.92 -19.58
N GLY A 102 -2.37 9.70 -18.56
CA GLY A 102 -1.96 9.84 -17.17
C GLY A 102 -3.12 9.88 -16.20
N HIS A 103 -2.79 10.12 -14.93
CA HIS A 103 -3.74 10.30 -13.84
C HIS A 103 -3.73 11.74 -13.31
N CYS A 104 -4.86 12.19 -12.78
CA CYS A 104 -4.97 13.50 -12.15
C CYS A 104 -4.66 13.40 -10.66
N GLU A 105 -3.47 13.83 -10.28
CA GLU A 105 -3.08 13.99 -8.89
C GLU A 105 -3.30 15.45 -8.51
N CYS A 106 -4.40 15.73 -7.81
CA CYS A 106 -4.64 17.01 -7.14
C CYS A 106 -4.66 18.23 -8.07
N GLY A 107 -5.23 18.04 -9.27
CA GLY A 107 -5.30 19.07 -10.29
C GLY A 107 -4.05 19.22 -11.13
N VAL A 108 -3.08 18.32 -10.97
CA VAL A 108 -1.92 18.19 -11.85
C VAL A 108 -1.95 16.82 -12.52
N CYS A 109 -1.68 16.81 -13.82
CA CYS A 109 -1.57 15.56 -14.56
C CYS A 109 -0.21 14.91 -14.37
N GLU A 110 -0.21 13.75 -13.74
CA GLU A 110 0.92 12.81 -13.71
C GLU A 110 0.83 11.92 -14.94
N CYS A 111 1.71 12.15 -15.91
CA CYS A 111 1.71 11.43 -17.17
C CYS A 111 2.31 10.03 -17.03
N ASP A 112 1.73 9.06 -17.75
CA ASP A 112 2.32 7.74 -17.87
C ASP A 112 3.59 7.81 -18.74
N ASN A 113 4.65 7.08 -18.34
CA ASN A 113 5.91 6.98 -19.10
C ASN A 113 5.84 5.97 -20.25
#